data_AF-A0AAV9WX34-F1
#
_entry.id   AF-A0AAV9WX34-F1
#
_cell.length_a   1.000
_cell.length_b   1.000
_cell.length_c   1.000
_cell.angle_alpha   90.00
_cell.angle_beta   90.00
_cell.angle_gamma   90.00
#
_symmetry.space_group_name_H-M   'P 1'
#
loop_
_entity.id
_entity.type
_entity.pdbx_description
1 polymer ?
#
loop_
_entity_poly.entity_id
_entity_poly.type
_entity_poly.pdbx_seq_one_letter_code
_entity_poly.pdbx_strand_id
1 'polypeptide(L)'
;MASSRSSGRSRQGSPIKYIEGKAAIYNNQWLPKDQWNWARDGIEHSDYYVTCKEGRNHLSFNLVPVSQMESRRAEVPKAKVSLGPEDSKYKFPTCTCPDFMNEERACRHVFWVLDNTLSYRGHPVDEDGSLSLRFDGHCLGTPSEPFYQIQAIGLASIAQAKGWTFSGTGQWAVPAQTRDMLRHFDQSTEYSASRYSDEYLSTSPDLSGAVYRLAISKPRFFTDLREEAPVDPCTKTYFRLLNSKIDRTFQRWIHYTRTGMPRLDYRDDENMSAPNVVHTSDMLRRYVYDIETAICERGPLSYDNKCRAFELLLKMLETVIDMDLNTHDSQYRPHNVEVFGETERERNIYKRLIGTYSEGYDNFAIYAMRRIPEAGKAFLPRLYRHQEWIHRTAYGEYVAEFDLLCQDIENC
;
A
#
# COMPACT_ATOMS: atom_id res chain seq x y z
N MET A 1 -42.11 40.93 -26.74
CA MET A 1 -42.00 39.81 -27.71
C MET A 1 -40.53 39.67 -28.09
N ALA A 2 -40.06 38.42 -28.09
CA ALA A 2 -38.66 38.03 -27.96
C ALA A 2 -37.89 37.95 -29.29
N SER A 3 -36.57 38.14 -29.22
CA SER A 3 -35.62 37.40 -30.07
C SER A 3 -34.23 37.29 -29.42
N SER A 4 -33.91 36.05 -29.07
CA SER A 4 -32.63 35.31 -29.22
C SER A 4 -31.32 36.07 -29.47
N ARG A 5 -30.35 35.85 -28.55
CA ARG A 5 -28.94 35.60 -28.91
C ARG A 5 -28.32 34.53 -28.02
N SER A 6 -27.74 33.54 -28.67
CA SER A 6 -26.91 32.47 -28.12
C SER A 6 -25.57 33.00 -27.62
N SER A 7 -25.17 32.64 -26.40
CA SER A 7 -23.80 32.79 -25.92
C SER A 7 -23.24 31.42 -25.53
N GLY A 8 -22.16 31.04 -26.20
CA GLY A 8 -21.39 29.84 -25.91
C GLY A 8 -20.74 29.95 -24.53
N ARG A 9 -20.92 28.92 -23.70
CA ARG A 9 -20.23 28.78 -22.43
C ARG A 9 -18.80 28.31 -22.68
N SER A 10 -17.88 29.26 -22.57
CA SER A 10 -16.46 28.99 -22.31
C SER A 10 -16.34 28.20 -21.01
N ARG A 11 -15.68 27.05 -21.06
CA ARG A 11 -15.29 26.26 -19.88
C ARG A 11 -14.18 27.04 -19.16
N GLN A 12 -14.54 27.70 -18.06
CA GLN A 12 -13.56 28.17 -17.08
C GLN A 12 -12.90 26.94 -16.45
N GLY A 13 -11.66 26.65 -16.85
CA GLY A 13 -10.78 25.79 -16.07
C GLY A 13 -10.52 26.46 -14.72
N SER A 14 -10.75 25.73 -13.64
CA SER A 14 -10.41 26.16 -12.29
C SER A 14 -8.92 26.49 -12.21
N PRO A 15 -8.52 27.60 -11.55
CA PRO A 15 -7.12 27.91 -11.40
C PRO A 15 -6.49 26.92 -10.42
N ILE A 16 -5.55 26.12 -10.90
CA ILE A 16 -4.59 25.43 -10.04
C ILE A 16 -3.87 26.53 -9.25
N LYS A 17 -4.06 26.56 -7.93
CA LYS A 17 -3.31 27.44 -7.05
C LYS A 17 -1.90 26.89 -6.92
N TYR A 18 -0.96 27.48 -7.64
CA TYR A 18 0.47 27.30 -7.40
C TYR A 18 0.82 27.92 -6.04
N ILE A 19 1.46 27.14 -5.17
CA ILE A 19 1.93 27.60 -3.87
C ILE A 19 3.37 28.07 -4.05
N GLU A 20 3.55 29.38 -4.17
CA GLU A 20 4.84 30.08 -4.14
C GLU A 20 5.60 29.76 -2.83
N GLY A 21 6.87 29.35 -2.93
CA GLY A 21 7.79 29.25 -1.79
C GLY A 21 8.07 30.63 -1.21
N LYS A 22 8.10 30.75 0.12
CA LYS A 22 8.33 32.05 0.80
C LYS A 22 9.81 32.20 1.14
N ALA A 23 10.64 32.53 0.16
CA ALA A 23 12.08 32.74 0.33
C ALA A 23 12.48 33.91 1.27
N ALA A 24 11.53 34.68 1.81
CA ALA A 24 11.77 36.00 2.39
C ALA A 24 12.07 36.03 3.91
N ILE A 25 12.41 34.91 4.56
CA ILE A 25 12.58 34.84 6.03
C ILE A 25 13.98 34.44 6.53
N TYR A 26 15.00 34.33 5.67
CA TYR A 26 16.32 33.81 6.07
C TYR A 26 17.42 34.87 6.21
N ASN A 27 18.20 34.79 7.29
CA ASN A 27 19.47 35.50 7.46
C ASN A 27 20.56 34.76 6.68
N ASN A 28 21.23 35.46 5.76
CA ASN A 28 22.23 34.90 4.86
C ASN A 28 23.66 35.35 5.20
N GLN A 29 23.91 35.98 6.35
CA GLN A 29 25.21 36.57 6.71
C GLN A 29 26.39 35.58 6.65
N TRP A 30 26.12 34.28 6.77
CA TRP A 30 27.12 33.21 6.73
C TRP A 30 27.32 32.59 5.35
N LEU A 31 26.56 33.02 4.34
CA LEU A 31 26.64 32.52 2.97
C LEU A 31 27.35 33.53 2.06
N PRO A 32 28.29 33.07 1.22
CA PRO A 32 28.79 33.88 0.12
C PRO A 32 27.63 34.42 -0.73
N LYS A 33 27.78 35.66 -1.23
CA LYS A 33 26.75 36.34 -2.04
C LYS A 33 26.26 35.49 -3.21
N ASP A 34 27.17 34.75 -3.85
CA ASP A 34 26.84 33.88 -4.98
C ASP A 34 26.03 32.66 -4.53
N GLN A 35 26.38 32.07 -3.37
CA GLN A 35 25.64 30.96 -2.77
C GLN A 35 24.23 31.38 -2.33
N TRP A 36 24.07 32.60 -1.80
CA TRP A 36 22.74 33.11 -1.44
C TRP A 36 21.88 33.42 -2.67
N ASN A 37 22.44 34.07 -3.69
CA ASN A 37 21.74 34.30 -4.94
C ASN A 37 21.27 32.97 -5.56
N TRP A 38 22.08 31.93 -5.42
CA TRP A 38 21.77 30.60 -5.91
C TRP A 38 20.70 29.87 -5.10
N ALA A 39 20.75 29.99 -3.76
CA ALA A 39 19.71 29.48 -2.87
C ALA A 39 18.36 30.17 -3.14
N ARG A 40 18.37 31.49 -3.28
CA ARG A 40 17.18 32.29 -3.61
C ARG A 40 16.56 31.88 -4.94
N ASP A 41 17.39 31.70 -5.98
CA ASP A 41 16.93 31.19 -7.29
C ASP A 41 16.25 29.81 -7.15
N GLY A 42 16.85 28.93 -6.34
CA GLY A 42 16.28 27.63 -6.00
C GLY A 42 14.91 27.71 -5.33
N ILE A 43 14.72 28.63 -4.39
CA ILE A 43 13.47 28.74 -3.61
C ILE A 43 12.38 29.48 -4.41
N GLU A 44 12.73 30.54 -5.14
CA GLU A 44 11.76 31.42 -5.81
C GLU A 44 11.38 30.95 -7.23
N HIS A 45 12.30 30.33 -7.96
CA HIS A 45 12.15 30.13 -9.41
C HIS A 45 12.20 28.66 -9.85
N SER A 46 12.27 27.72 -8.91
CA SER A 46 12.31 26.29 -9.24
C SER A 46 10.96 25.60 -9.04
N ASP A 47 10.43 25.04 -10.12
CA ASP A 47 9.26 24.16 -10.11
C ASP A 47 9.66 22.73 -10.44
N TYR A 48 9.34 21.80 -9.53
CA TYR A 48 9.63 20.39 -9.69
C TYR A 48 8.36 19.53 -9.60
N TYR A 49 8.28 18.52 -10.47
CA TYR A 49 7.53 17.32 -10.16
C TYR A 49 8.34 16.48 -9.16
N VAL A 50 7.74 16.20 -8.01
CA VAL A 50 8.41 15.51 -6.91
C VAL A 50 7.87 14.10 -6.75
N THR A 51 8.78 13.13 -6.75
CA THR A 51 8.51 11.78 -6.25
C THR A 51 9.32 11.53 -4.99
N CYS A 52 8.68 11.52 -3.83
CA CYS A 52 9.32 11.28 -2.56
C CYS A 52 9.16 9.82 -2.10
N LYS A 53 10.08 9.33 -1.27
CA LYS A 53 10.11 7.96 -0.76
C LYS A 53 10.67 7.96 0.65
N GLU A 54 9.98 7.26 1.53
CA GLU A 54 10.46 6.93 2.86
C GLU A 54 11.17 5.57 2.81
N GLY A 55 12.45 5.55 3.20
CA GLY A 55 13.26 4.36 3.36
C GLY A 55 13.58 4.12 4.84
N ARG A 56 14.08 2.92 5.15
CA ARG A 56 14.32 2.45 6.53
C ARG A 56 15.10 3.45 7.41
N ASN A 57 16.15 4.06 6.86
CA ASN A 57 17.03 5.01 7.56
C ASN A 57 17.29 6.29 6.73
N HIS A 58 16.36 6.67 5.84
CA HIS A 58 16.44 7.94 5.10
C HIS A 58 15.14 8.27 4.37
N LEU A 59 14.92 9.56 4.12
CA LEU A 59 13.93 10.09 3.20
C LEU A 59 14.62 10.46 1.89
N SER A 60 13.93 10.29 0.77
CA SER A 60 14.44 10.70 -0.53
C SER A 60 13.40 11.44 -1.35
N PHE A 61 13.84 12.43 -2.11
CA PHE A 61 13.02 13.29 -2.95
C PHE A 61 13.64 13.32 -4.34
N ASN A 62 12.96 12.74 -5.33
CA ASN A 62 13.36 12.80 -6.73
C ASN A 62 12.67 14.01 -7.35
N LEU A 63 13.46 14.93 -7.88
CA LEU A 63 13.04 16.21 -8.44
C LEU A 63 13.22 16.17 -9.95
N VAL A 64 12.15 16.49 -10.67
CA VAL A 64 12.14 16.61 -12.14
C VAL A 64 11.64 18.00 -12.51
N PRO A 65 12.45 18.85 -13.18
CA PRO A 65 12.03 20.20 -13.56
C PRO A 65 10.77 20.19 -14.45
N VAL A 66 9.77 21.02 -14.11
CA VAL A 66 8.48 21.06 -14.84
C VAL A 66 8.67 21.48 -16.31
N SER A 67 9.60 22.41 -16.58
CA SER A 67 9.91 22.91 -17.92
C SER A 67 10.45 21.85 -18.89
N GLN A 68 10.88 20.68 -18.40
CA GLN A 68 11.51 19.64 -19.21
C GLN A 68 10.62 18.43 -19.49
N MET A 69 9.44 18.32 -18.86
CA MET A 69 8.50 17.22 -19.13
C MET A 69 7.92 17.24 -20.56
N GLU A 70 7.91 18.39 -21.21
CA GLU A 70 7.39 18.54 -22.58
C GLU A 70 8.37 18.07 -23.66
N SER A 71 9.65 17.89 -23.32
CA SER A 71 10.72 17.53 -24.26
C SER A 71 11.05 16.02 -24.21
N ARG A 72 10.32 15.21 -24.99
CA ARG A 72 10.43 13.73 -25.05
C ARG A 72 11.76 13.13 -25.59
N ARG A 73 12.89 13.87 -25.62
CA ARG A 73 14.07 13.41 -26.39
C ARG A 73 15.44 13.45 -25.70
N ALA A 74 15.56 13.84 -24.43
CA ALA A 74 16.83 13.78 -23.71
C ALA A 74 16.67 13.10 -22.34
N GLU A 75 17.71 12.39 -21.89
CA GLU A 75 17.81 11.90 -20.52
C GLU A 75 17.72 13.09 -19.56
N VAL A 76 16.57 13.25 -18.92
CA VAL A 76 16.30 14.39 -18.04
C VAL A 76 17.21 14.28 -16.82
N PRO A 77 18.03 15.30 -16.50
CA PRO A 77 18.85 15.28 -15.30
C PRO A 77 17.94 15.27 -14.06
N LYS A 78 17.81 14.11 -13.43
CA LYS A 78 17.04 13.93 -12.20
C LYS A 78 17.94 14.26 -11.01
N ALA A 79 17.54 15.23 -10.20
CA ALA A 79 18.18 15.48 -8.92
C ALA A 79 17.48 14.66 -7.84
N LYS A 80 18.24 13.94 -7.02
CA LYS A 80 17.71 13.21 -5.87
C LYS A 80 18.29 13.81 -4.60
N VAL A 81 17.43 14.35 -3.74
CA VAL A 81 17.78 14.82 -2.40
C VAL A 81 17.55 13.69 -1.40
N SER A 82 18.41 13.53 -0.40
CA SER A 82 18.27 12.51 0.64
C SER A 82 18.62 13.05 2.03
N LEU A 83 17.79 12.71 3.02
CA LEU A 83 17.85 13.15 4.42
C LEU A 83 17.83 11.92 5.33
N GLY A 84 18.56 11.90 6.45
CA GLY A 84 18.60 10.73 7.34
C GLY A 84 18.92 11.05 8.80
N PRO A 85 18.75 10.06 9.69
CA PRO A 85 19.11 10.15 11.10
C PRO A 85 20.63 10.21 11.31
N GLU A 86 21.08 10.44 12.54
CA GLU A 86 22.49 10.69 12.87
C GLU A 86 23.45 9.53 12.53
N ASP A 87 22.94 8.30 12.57
CA ASP A 87 23.65 7.06 12.25
C ASP A 87 23.65 6.72 10.75
N SER A 88 23.01 7.55 9.93
CA SER A 88 22.91 7.36 8.49
C SER A 88 23.96 8.15 7.73
N LYS A 89 24.37 7.62 6.57
CA LYS A 89 25.20 8.38 5.60
C LYS A 89 24.54 9.66 5.07
N TYR A 90 23.26 9.83 5.35
CA TYR A 90 22.47 11.01 5.02
C TYR A 90 22.18 11.90 6.24
N LYS A 91 23.00 11.80 7.30
CA LYS A 91 22.94 12.70 8.48
C LYS A 91 22.92 14.17 8.07
N PHE A 92 23.62 14.52 7.01
CA PHE A 92 23.50 15.82 6.35
C PHE A 92 22.65 15.66 5.09
N PRO A 93 21.80 16.64 4.75
CA PRO A 93 21.11 16.66 3.47
C PRO A 93 22.09 16.52 2.29
N THR A 94 21.84 15.54 1.42
CA THR A 94 22.69 15.26 0.25
C THR A 94 21.90 15.36 -1.04
N CYS A 95 22.57 15.69 -2.15
CA CYS A 95 21.94 15.71 -3.47
C CYS A 95 22.81 15.06 -4.55
N THR A 96 22.19 14.43 -5.55
CA THR A 96 22.91 13.82 -6.69
C THR A 96 23.19 14.79 -7.84
N CYS A 97 22.84 16.08 -7.72
CA CYS A 97 23.08 17.04 -8.79
C CYS A 97 24.57 17.46 -8.87
N PRO A 98 25.07 17.86 -10.05
CA PRO A 98 26.48 18.27 -10.23
C PRO A 98 26.91 19.38 -9.27
N ASP A 99 26.03 20.34 -9.04
CA ASP A 99 26.22 21.47 -8.12
C ASP A 99 26.62 21.03 -6.71
N PHE A 100 25.98 19.97 -6.19
CA PHE A 100 26.28 19.42 -4.87
C PHE A 100 27.58 18.61 -4.88
N MET A 101 27.81 17.83 -5.94
CA MET A 101 28.99 16.95 -6.06
C MET A 101 30.30 17.73 -6.16
N ASN A 102 30.27 18.96 -6.68
CA ASN A 102 31.46 19.78 -6.88
C ASN A 102 31.82 20.63 -5.66
N GLU A 103 30.83 21.07 -4.87
CA GLU A 103 31.04 22.03 -3.78
C GLU A 103 30.81 21.46 -2.37
N GLU A 104 30.21 20.28 -2.25
CA GLU A 104 29.83 19.64 -0.97
C GLU A 104 28.99 20.54 -0.04
N ARG A 105 28.21 21.45 -0.62
CA ARG A 105 27.30 22.38 0.08
C ARG A 105 25.86 22.16 -0.35
N ALA A 106 24.90 22.62 0.45
CA ALA A 106 23.49 22.58 0.07
C ALA A 106 23.28 23.28 -1.29
N CYS A 107 22.78 22.52 -2.26
CA CYS A 107 22.46 23.03 -3.58
C CYS A 107 21.01 23.55 -3.62
N ARG A 108 20.61 24.16 -4.75
CA ARG A 108 19.24 24.66 -4.98
C ARG A 108 18.13 23.64 -4.64
N HIS A 109 18.39 22.35 -4.91
CA HIS A 109 17.44 21.27 -4.66
C HIS A 109 17.26 20.99 -3.17
N VAL A 110 18.34 21.07 -2.39
CA VAL A 110 18.30 20.88 -0.93
C VAL A 110 17.49 22.02 -0.31
N PHE A 111 17.79 23.27 -0.67
CA PHE A 111 17.04 24.43 -0.20
C PHE A 111 15.55 24.32 -0.52
N TRP A 112 15.22 23.99 -1.77
CA TRP A 112 13.82 23.87 -2.19
C TRP A 112 13.07 22.76 -1.43
N VAL A 113 13.69 21.59 -1.22
CA VAL A 113 13.07 20.48 -0.46
C VAL A 113 12.85 20.90 0.99
N LEU A 114 13.85 21.48 1.64
CA LEU A 114 13.76 21.85 3.05
C LEU A 114 12.72 22.97 3.28
N ASP A 115 12.69 24.00 2.44
CA ASP A 115 11.68 25.08 2.50
C ASP A 115 10.25 24.56 2.33
N ASN A 116 10.07 23.54 1.48
CA ASN A 116 8.75 22.96 1.23
C ASN A 116 8.30 21.89 2.23
N THR A 117 9.22 21.34 3.03
CA THR A 117 8.92 20.21 3.93
C THR A 117 9.01 20.56 5.41
N LEU A 118 9.80 21.56 5.78
CA LEU A 118 10.01 21.93 7.18
C LEU A 118 9.05 23.03 7.65
N SER A 119 8.85 23.07 8.97
CA SER A 119 8.09 24.11 9.64
C SER A 119 8.98 24.78 10.68
N TYR A 120 9.35 26.04 10.44
CA TYR A 120 10.16 26.83 11.36
C TYR A 120 9.35 27.59 12.42
N ARG A 121 8.07 27.22 12.61
CA ARG A 121 7.20 27.90 13.56
C ARG A 121 7.70 27.73 15.00
N GLY A 122 8.02 28.85 15.66
CA GLY A 122 8.49 28.87 17.05
C GLY A 122 10.00 28.75 17.22
N HIS A 123 10.77 28.73 16.12
CA HIS A 123 12.23 28.83 16.20
C HIS A 123 12.67 30.27 16.53
N PRO A 124 13.78 30.43 17.28
CA PRO A 124 14.34 31.75 17.54
C PRO A 124 14.72 32.41 16.22
N VAL A 125 14.25 33.65 16.07
CA VAL A 125 14.58 34.56 14.97
C VAL A 125 15.62 35.56 15.46
N ASP A 126 16.47 36.01 14.56
CA ASP A 126 17.47 37.05 14.82
C ASP A 126 16.77 38.40 15.11
N GLU A 127 17.55 39.40 15.52
CA GLU A 127 17.03 40.73 15.89
C GLU A 127 16.23 41.43 14.77
N ASP A 128 16.49 41.06 13.51
CA ASP A 128 15.78 41.54 12.32
C ASP A 128 14.56 40.68 11.92
N GLY A 129 14.24 39.65 12.71
CA GLY A 129 13.12 38.74 12.45
C GLY A 129 13.43 37.64 11.43
N SER A 130 14.70 37.44 11.07
CA SER A 130 15.12 36.42 10.10
C SER A 130 15.70 35.15 10.74
N LEU A 131 15.63 34.02 10.05
CA LEU A 131 16.13 32.72 10.50
C LEU A 131 17.54 32.46 9.99
N SER A 132 18.48 32.18 10.88
CA SER A 132 19.88 31.92 10.51
C SER A 132 20.05 30.62 9.72
N LEU A 133 20.41 30.73 8.44
CA LEU A 133 20.56 29.59 7.53
C LEU A 133 21.96 28.98 7.64
N ARG A 134 22.04 27.68 7.88
CA ARG A 134 23.30 26.93 7.91
C ARG A 134 23.76 26.51 6.51
N PHE A 135 25.01 26.08 6.40
CA PHE A 135 25.60 25.62 5.12
C PHE A 135 24.96 24.34 4.56
N ASP A 136 24.28 23.56 5.40
CA ASP A 136 23.52 22.34 5.08
C ASP A 136 22.06 22.62 4.70
N GLY A 137 21.65 23.89 4.70
CA GLY A 137 20.42 24.36 4.05
C GLY A 137 19.21 24.57 4.95
N HIS A 138 19.37 24.50 6.28
CA HIS A 138 18.29 24.73 7.25
C HIS A 138 18.74 25.55 8.47
N CYS A 139 17.78 25.97 9.29
CA CYS A 139 18.00 26.76 10.52
C CYS A 139 17.90 25.95 11.82
N LEU A 140 17.73 24.62 11.70
CA LEU A 140 17.55 23.72 12.84
C LEU A 140 18.87 23.45 13.61
N GLY A 141 18.74 23.04 14.87
CA GLY A 141 19.84 22.91 15.83
C GLY A 141 20.78 21.75 15.53
N THR A 142 20.28 20.65 14.95
CA THR A 142 21.10 19.51 14.52
C THR A 142 20.95 19.19 13.02
N PRO A 143 21.98 18.61 12.37
CA PRO A 143 21.92 18.27 10.94
C PRO A 143 20.82 17.26 10.56
N SER A 144 20.46 16.38 11.50
CA SER A 144 19.45 15.33 11.33
C SER A 144 18.04 15.78 11.73
N GLU A 145 17.88 16.96 12.35
CA GLU A 145 16.59 17.49 12.77
C GLU A 145 15.55 17.61 11.63
N PRO A 146 15.94 17.97 10.38
CA PRO A 146 15.02 17.92 9.24
C PRO A 146 14.37 16.54 9.05
N PHE A 147 15.15 15.47 9.19
CA PHE A 147 14.67 14.10 9.06
C PHE A 147 13.60 13.81 10.11
N TYR A 148 13.89 14.10 11.39
CA TYR A 148 12.94 13.84 12.48
C TYR A 148 11.69 14.71 12.41
N GLN A 149 11.81 15.96 11.99
CA GLN A 149 10.64 16.84 11.82
C GLN A 149 9.71 16.33 10.70
N ILE A 150 10.28 15.95 9.54
CA ILE A 150 9.49 15.40 8.44
C ILE A 150 8.88 14.05 8.83
N GLN A 151 9.61 13.21 9.57
CA GLN A 151 9.10 11.94 10.08
C GLN A 151 7.95 12.14 11.08
N ALA A 152 8.06 13.13 11.97
CA ALA A 152 7.01 13.44 12.95
C ALA A 152 5.72 13.96 12.29
N ILE A 153 5.83 14.69 11.18
CA ILE A 153 4.67 15.16 10.39
C ILE A 153 4.12 14.03 9.49
N GLY A 154 5.01 13.15 9.03
CA GLY A 154 4.73 12.09 8.06
C GLY A 154 4.96 12.57 6.63
N LEU A 155 5.92 11.94 5.93
CA LEU A 155 6.26 12.30 4.55
C LEU A 155 5.08 12.12 3.59
N ALA A 156 4.21 11.14 3.82
CA ALA A 156 2.98 10.94 3.07
C ALA A 156 2.01 12.14 3.21
N SER A 157 1.85 12.66 4.43
CA SER A 157 1.00 13.83 4.71
C SER A 157 1.51 15.08 3.99
N ILE A 158 2.83 15.29 4.01
CA ILE A 158 3.49 16.39 3.30
C ILE A 158 3.30 16.24 1.79
N ALA A 159 3.53 15.03 1.26
CA ALA A 159 3.35 14.75 -0.16
C ALA A 159 1.90 15.02 -0.60
N GLN A 160 0.91 14.56 0.17
CA GLN A 160 -0.50 14.81 -0.10
C GLN A 160 -0.83 16.32 -0.09
N ALA A 161 -0.38 17.05 0.92
CA ALA A 161 -0.62 18.49 1.05
C ALA A 161 0.00 19.31 -0.09
N LYS A 162 1.11 18.82 -0.66
CA LYS A 162 1.86 19.47 -1.75
C LYS A 162 1.56 18.91 -3.15
N GLY A 163 0.69 17.90 -3.26
CA GLY A 163 0.40 17.23 -4.53
C GLY A 163 1.58 16.45 -5.12
N TRP A 164 2.51 15.98 -4.29
CA TRP A 164 3.67 15.19 -4.70
C TRP A 164 3.33 13.69 -4.76
N THR A 165 4.11 12.93 -5.53
CA THR A 165 3.98 11.47 -5.59
C THR A 165 4.79 10.83 -4.48
N PHE A 166 4.16 10.07 -3.59
CA PHE A 166 4.85 9.35 -2.52
C PHE A 166 5.02 7.87 -2.88
N SER A 167 6.21 7.32 -2.64
CA SER A 167 6.65 5.96 -3.02
C SER A 167 7.43 5.28 -1.88
N GLY A 168 6.96 5.45 -0.64
CA GLY A 168 7.47 4.74 0.54
C GLY A 168 6.93 3.32 0.67
N THR A 169 7.66 2.46 1.39
CA THR A 169 7.17 1.13 1.79
C THR A 169 6.15 1.29 2.91
N GLY A 170 4.86 1.21 2.58
CA GLY A 170 3.79 1.04 3.54
C GLY A 170 3.23 2.36 4.09
N GLN A 171 2.11 2.79 3.52
CA GLN A 171 0.88 2.92 4.32
C GLN A 171 -0.31 3.12 3.38
N TRP A 172 -1.34 2.32 3.63
CA TRP A 172 -2.69 2.50 3.12
C TRP A 172 -3.11 3.98 3.05
N ALA A 173 -3.71 4.40 1.93
CA ALA A 173 -4.29 5.73 1.81
C ALA A 173 -5.34 5.98 2.93
N VAL A 174 -5.47 7.21 3.41
CA VAL A 174 -6.47 7.61 4.43
C VAL A 174 -7.87 7.05 4.13
N PRO A 175 -8.40 7.14 2.89
CA PRO A 175 -9.65 6.47 2.52
C PRO A 175 -9.67 4.97 2.85
N ALA A 176 -8.61 4.24 2.52
CA ALA A 176 -8.50 2.81 2.76
C ALA A 176 -8.47 2.48 4.26
N GLN A 177 -7.71 3.24 5.05
CA GLN A 177 -7.68 3.09 6.50
C GLN A 177 -9.05 3.38 7.11
N THR A 178 -9.71 4.46 6.69
CA THR A 178 -11.03 4.82 7.22
C THR A 178 -12.09 3.77 6.88
N ARG A 179 -12.09 3.21 5.66
CA ARG A 179 -12.98 2.08 5.34
C ARG A 179 -12.77 0.90 6.28
N ASP A 180 -11.53 0.58 6.59
CA ASP A 180 -11.21 -0.54 7.47
C ASP A 180 -11.64 -0.29 8.92
N MET A 181 -11.42 0.93 9.44
CA MET A 181 -11.91 1.33 10.76
C MET A 181 -13.44 1.27 10.82
N LEU A 182 -14.13 1.76 9.78
CA LEU A 182 -15.59 1.70 9.72
C LEU A 182 -16.10 0.25 9.69
N ARG A 183 -15.44 -0.64 8.94
CA ARG A 183 -15.74 -2.07 8.95
C ARG A 183 -15.50 -2.71 10.32
N HIS A 184 -14.44 -2.29 11.01
CA HIS A 184 -14.17 -2.74 12.37
C HIS A 184 -15.29 -2.34 13.34
N PHE A 185 -15.77 -1.10 13.27
CA PHE A 185 -16.84 -0.60 14.13
C PHE A 185 -18.20 -1.24 13.83
N ASP A 186 -18.55 -1.42 12.56
CA ASP A 186 -19.86 -1.97 12.17
C ASP A 186 -20.02 -3.43 12.59
N GLN A 187 -18.90 -4.17 12.71
CA GLN A 187 -18.85 -5.61 13.02
C GLN A 187 -19.77 -6.50 12.17
N SER A 188 -20.38 -5.94 11.12
CA SER A 188 -21.40 -6.60 10.32
C SER A 188 -20.79 -7.74 9.51
N THR A 189 -21.48 -8.89 9.55
CA THR A 189 -21.19 -10.06 8.72
C THR A 189 -21.97 -10.04 7.40
N GLU A 190 -22.92 -9.11 7.25
CA GLU A 190 -23.64 -8.84 6.00
C GLU A 190 -22.78 -7.93 5.12
N TYR A 191 -21.99 -8.59 4.29
CA TYR A 191 -20.93 -7.97 3.53
C TYR A 191 -21.43 -7.60 2.13
N SER A 192 -21.97 -6.40 1.96
CA SER A 192 -22.09 -5.83 0.63
C SER A 192 -20.85 -4.98 0.37
N ALA A 193 -19.96 -5.44 -0.53
CA ALA A 193 -18.72 -4.73 -0.88
C ALA A 193 -19.00 -3.28 -1.34
N SER A 194 -20.20 -3.02 -1.85
CA SER A 194 -20.65 -1.69 -2.28
C SER A 194 -20.83 -0.70 -1.11
N ARG A 195 -21.24 -1.16 0.08
CA ARG A 195 -21.55 -0.31 1.26
C ARG A 195 -20.32 0.37 1.84
N TYR A 196 -19.14 -0.14 1.52
CA TYR A 196 -17.86 0.42 1.92
C TYR A 196 -17.04 0.88 0.72
N SER A 197 -17.65 1.08 -0.45
CA SER A 197 -16.94 1.69 -1.58
C SER A 197 -16.72 3.18 -1.33
N ASP A 198 -15.66 3.75 -1.92
CA ASP A 198 -15.37 5.18 -1.81
C ASP A 198 -16.50 6.01 -2.43
N GLU A 199 -17.07 5.54 -3.53
CA GLU A 199 -18.23 6.15 -4.19
C GLU A 199 -19.43 6.21 -3.25
N TYR A 200 -19.81 5.09 -2.63
CA TYR A 200 -20.92 5.03 -1.68
C TYR A 200 -20.66 5.90 -0.45
N LEU A 201 -19.52 5.75 0.22
CA LEU A 201 -19.24 6.47 1.47
C LEU A 201 -19.08 7.98 1.26
N SER A 202 -18.61 8.41 0.08
CA SER A 202 -18.52 9.82 -0.26
C SER A 202 -19.88 10.49 -0.36
N THR A 203 -20.92 9.78 -0.84
CA THR A 203 -22.26 10.35 -1.03
C THR A 203 -23.29 9.90 -0.01
N SER A 204 -22.99 8.89 0.80
CA SER A 204 -23.93 8.31 1.76
C SER A 204 -24.32 9.31 2.85
N PRO A 205 -25.63 9.46 3.15
CA PRO A 205 -26.10 10.30 4.25
C PRO A 205 -25.93 9.63 5.62
N ASP A 206 -25.56 8.34 5.65
CA ASP A 206 -25.44 7.56 6.88
C ASP A 206 -24.24 8.01 7.73
N LEU A 207 -24.23 7.64 9.02
CA LEU A 207 -23.14 7.94 9.94
C LEU A 207 -21.78 7.51 9.38
N SER A 208 -21.69 6.32 8.77
CA SER A 208 -20.44 5.82 8.18
C SER A 208 -19.94 6.71 7.04
N GLY A 209 -20.83 7.24 6.20
CA GLY A 209 -20.48 8.19 5.15
C GLY A 209 -20.04 9.55 5.70
N ALA A 210 -20.71 10.02 6.76
CA ALA A 210 -20.31 11.24 7.47
C ALA A 210 -18.92 11.12 8.10
N VAL A 211 -18.64 10.03 8.82
CA VAL A 211 -17.33 9.74 9.42
C VAL A 211 -16.25 9.62 8.35
N TYR A 212 -16.54 8.94 7.24
CA TYR A 212 -15.62 8.80 6.11
C TYR A 212 -15.22 10.16 5.52
N ARG A 213 -16.19 11.03 5.20
CA ARG A 213 -15.92 12.37 4.69
C ARG A 213 -15.17 13.24 5.69
N LEU A 214 -15.48 13.13 6.98
CA LEU A 214 -14.80 13.88 8.04
C LEU A 214 -13.33 13.44 8.18
N ALA A 215 -13.06 12.14 8.15
CA ALA A 215 -11.69 11.62 8.22
C ALA A 215 -10.83 12.09 7.04
N ILE A 216 -11.38 12.12 5.83
CA ILE A 216 -10.64 12.58 4.65
C ILE A 216 -10.43 14.09 4.66
N SER A 217 -11.44 14.86 5.07
CA SER A 217 -11.38 16.33 5.03
C SER A 217 -10.69 16.96 6.24
N LYS A 218 -10.60 16.26 7.38
CA LYS A 218 -10.06 16.79 8.63
C LYS A 218 -9.00 15.83 9.21
N PRO A 219 -7.70 16.13 9.02
CA PRO A 219 -6.61 15.29 9.50
C PRO A 219 -6.67 14.99 11.00
N ARG A 220 -7.03 15.97 11.84
CA ARG A 220 -7.17 15.76 13.29
C ARG A 220 -8.23 14.72 13.65
N PHE A 221 -9.40 14.79 13.00
CA PHE A 221 -10.45 13.80 13.22
C PHE A 221 -10.01 12.40 12.79
N PHE A 222 -9.23 12.30 11.70
CA PHE A 222 -8.63 11.02 11.31
C PHE A 222 -7.65 10.50 12.37
N THR A 223 -6.79 11.37 12.92
CA THR A 223 -5.89 11.00 14.02
C THR A 223 -6.67 10.49 15.24
N ASP A 224 -7.69 11.24 15.71
CA ASP A 224 -8.51 10.85 16.85
C ASP A 224 -9.24 9.52 16.59
N LEU A 225 -9.80 9.35 15.38
CA LEU A 225 -10.43 8.11 14.95
C LEU A 225 -9.46 6.93 14.93
N ARG A 226 -8.19 7.18 14.61
CA ARG A 226 -7.14 6.16 14.54
C ARG A 226 -6.71 5.67 15.92
N GLU A 227 -6.78 6.54 16.93
CA GLU A 227 -6.55 6.17 18.33
C GLU A 227 -7.66 5.23 18.84
N GLU A 228 -8.92 5.49 18.45
CA GLU A 228 -10.08 4.66 18.82
C GLU A 228 -10.15 3.33 18.05
N ALA A 229 -9.58 3.28 16.84
CA ALA A 229 -9.48 2.07 16.03
C ALA A 229 -8.01 1.73 15.69
N PRO A 230 -7.25 1.16 16.66
CA PRO A 230 -5.87 0.80 16.43
C PRO A 230 -5.71 -0.25 15.32
N VAL A 231 -4.52 -0.29 14.70
CA VAL A 231 -4.19 -1.20 13.58
C VAL A 231 -4.52 -2.65 13.94
N ASP A 232 -4.14 -3.07 15.14
CA ASP A 232 -4.12 -4.47 15.53
C ASP A 232 -5.54 -5.07 15.72
N PRO A 233 -6.47 -4.43 16.47
CA PRO A 233 -7.87 -4.86 16.53
C PRO A 233 -8.60 -4.81 15.18
N CYS A 234 -8.32 -3.79 14.36
CA CYS A 234 -8.88 -3.68 13.01
C CYS A 234 -8.43 -4.84 12.13
N THR A 235 -7.14 -5.16 12.16
CA THR A 235 -6.56 -6.27 11.39
C THR A 235 -7.11 -7.62 11.84
N LYS A 236 -7.25 -7.83 13.15
CA LYS A 236 -7.89 -9.03 13.69
C LYS A 236 -9.32 -9.19 13.18
N THR A 237 -10.08 -8.11 13.16
CA THR A 237 -11.46 -8.10 12.66
C THR A 237 -11.50 -8.36 11.16
N TYR A 238 -10.58 -7.76 10.40
CA TYR A 238 -10.44 -8.00 8.98
C TYR A 238 -10.17 -9.46 8.66
N PHE A 239 -9.19 -10.09 9.33
CA PHE A 239 -8.90 -11.51 9.15
C PHE A 239 -10.08 -12.40 9.53
N ARG A 240 -10.83 -12.05 10.58
CA ARG A 240 -12.07 -12.76 10.92
C ARG A 240 -13.10 -12.69 9.79
N LEU A 241 -13.32 -11.50 9.21
CA LEU A 241 -14.25 -11.32 8.08
C LEU A 241 -13.76 -12.05 6.83
N LEU A 242 -12.45 -12.03 6.57
CA LEU A 242 -11.85 -12.72 5.44
C LEU A 242 -11.97 -14.24 5.58
N ASN A 243 -11.77 -14.78 6.79
CA ASN A 243 -12.01 -16.19 7.10
C ASN A 243 -13.44 -16.63 6.72
N SER A 244 -14.45 -15.82 7.11
CA SER A 244 -15.83 -16.11 6.74
C SER A 244 -16.07 -16.11 5.23
N LYS A 245 -15.38 -15.26 4.47
CA LYS A 245 -15.46 -15.25 2.99
C LYS A 245 -14.79 -16.48 2.38
N ILE A 246 -13.63 -16.86 2.90
CA ILE A 246 -12.92 -18.08 2.51
C ILE A 246 -13.82 -19.30 2.76
N ASP A 247 -14.43 -19.39 3.94
CA ASP A 247 -15.36 -20.48 4.31
C ASP A 247 -16.57 -20.54 3.39
N ARG A 248 -17.24 -19.41 3.13
CA ARG A 248 -18.37 -19.35 2.21
C ARG A 248 -17.97 -19.77 0.79
N THR A 249 -16.79 -19.36 0.33
CA THR A 249 -16.28 -19.72 -1.00
C THR A 249 -16.05 -21.23 -1.12
N PHE A 250 -15.40 -21.84 -0.14
CA PHE A 250 -15.23 -23.29 -0.11
C PHE A 250 -16.56 -24.04 0.04
N GLN A 251 -17.46 -23.60 0.94
CA GLN A 251 -18.77 -24.22 1.12
C GLN A 251 -19.60 -24.19 -0.16
N ARG A 252 -19.60 -23.05 -0.87
CA ARG A 252 -20.32 -22.89 -2.13
C ARG A 252 -19.72 -23.77 -3.22
N TRP A 253 -18.38 -23.87 -3.29
CA TRP A 253 -17.70 -24.80 -4.19
C TRP A 253 -18.05 -26.26 -3.88
N ILE A 254 -17.93 -26.69 -2.63
CA ILE A 254 -18.24 -28.06 -2.17
C ILE A 254 -19.72 -28.38 -2.41
N HIS A 255 -20.62 -27.42 -2.19
CA HIS A 255 -22.03 -27.61 -2.47
C HIS A 255 -22.25 -27.84 -3.96
N TYR A 256 -21.69 -26.98 -4.81
CA TYR A 256 -21.80 -27.11 -6.25
C TYR A 256 -21.23 -28.44 -6.75
N THR A 257 -20.07 -28.87 -6.25
CA THR A 257 -19.52 -30.17 -6.64
C THR A 257 -20.32 -31.35 -6.12
N ARG A 258 -21.15 -31.19 -5.09
CA ARG A 258 -22.02 -32.28 -4.59
C ARG A 258 -23.38 -32.33 -5.28
N THR A 259 -23.98 -31.18 -5.57
CA THR A 259 -25.38 -31.08 -6.01
C THR A 259 -25.54 -30.67 -7.46
N GLY A 260 -24.48 -30.16 -8.10
CA GLY A 260 -24.55 -29.47 -9.40
C GLY A 260 -25.24 -28.11 -9.32
N MET A 261 -25.70 -27.68 -8.14
CA MET A 261 -26.44 -26.43 -7.95
C MET A 261 -25.50 -25.31 -7.50
N PRO A 262 -25.52 -24.14 -8.15
CA PRO A 262 -24.55 -23.07 -7.89
C PRO A 262 -24.85 -22.23 -6.62
N ARG A 263 -25.99 -22.47 -5.97
CA ARG A 263 -26.52 -21.67 -4.86
C ARG A 263 -26.72 -22.54 -3.64
N LEU A 264 -26.37 -22.00 -2.48
CA LEU A 264 -26.84 -22.52 -1.20
C LEU A 264 -28.28 -22.01 -0.99
N ASP A 265 -29.20 -22.85 -0.50
CA ASP A 265 -30.61 -22.49 -0.26
C ASP A 265 -30.82 -21.35 0.77
N TYR A 266 -29.74 -20.77 1.31
CA TYR A 266 -29.76 -19.66 2.23
C TYR A 266 -29.19 -18.39 1.58
N ARG A 267 -30.09 -17.53 1.06
CA ARG A 267 -29.86 -16.08 0.80
C ARG A 267 -28.60 -15.69 0.01
N ASP A 268 -28.23 -16.42 -1.03
CA ASP A 268 -27.28 -15.89 -2.03
C ASP A 268 -28.00 -14.85 -2.92
N ASP A 269 -28.15 -13.62 -2.41
CA ASP A 269 -28.73 -12.47 -3.13
C ASP A 269 -27.76 -11.83 -4.14
N GLU A 270 -26.53 -12.34 -4.24
CA GLU A 270 -25.58 -11.89 -5.25
C GLU A 270 -25.77 -12.67 -6.56
N ASN A 271 -25.92 -11.91 -7.65
CA ASN A 271 -26.10 -12.38 -9.02
C ASN A 271 -24.83 -13.05 -9.58
N MET A 272 -24.26 -13.98 -8.80
CA MET A 272 -23.01 -14.67 -9.12
C MET A 272 -23.28 -15.83 -10.07
N SER A 273 -22.51 -15.89 -11.15
CA SER A 273 -22.42 -17.04 -12.03
C SER A 273 -22.16 -18.33 -11.25
N ALA A 274 -22.52 -19.48 -11.83
CA ALA A 274 -22.20 -20.77 -11.25
C ALA A 274 -20.70 -20.85 -10.88
N PRO A 275 -20.36 -21.34 -9.67
CA PRO A 275 -18.97 -21.44 -9.28
C PRO A 275 -18.29 -22.46 -10.20
N ASN A 276 -17.21 -22.05 -10.84
CA ASN A 276 -16.35 -22.92 -11.64
C ASN A 276 -14.92 -22.83 -11.11
N VAL A 277 -14.06 -23.76 -11.52
CA VAL A 277 -12.68 -23.84 -11.03
C VAL A 277 -11.92 -22.54 -11.27
N VAL A 278 -12.12 -21.89 -12.41
CA VAL A 278 -11.48 -20.60 -12.74
C VAL A 278 -11.88 -19.53 -11.74
N HIS A 279 -13.18 -19.28 -11.60
CA HIS A 279 -13.72 -18.27 -10.70
C HIS A 279 -13.32 -18.52 -9.24
N THR A 280 -13.48 -19.76 -8.75
CA THR A 280 -13.10 -20.10 -7.38
C THR A 280 -11.59 -19.94 -7.16
N SER A 281 -10.76 -20.36 -8.12
CA SER A 281 -9.30 -20.18 -8.02
C SER A 281 -8.89 -18.71 -7.97
N ASP A 282 -9.53 -17.86 -8.76
CA ASP A 282 -9.23 -16.42 -8.80
C ASP A 282 -9.70 -15.73 -7.51
N MET A 283 -10.83 -16.15 -6.95
CA MET A 283 -11.28 -15.69 -5.64
C MET A 283 -10.32 -16.09 -4.51
N LEU A 284 -9.85 -17.34 -4.49
CA LEU A 284 -8.88 -17.80 -3.49
C LEU A 284 -7.54 -17.07 -3.61
N ARG A 285 -7.04 -16.84 -4.82
CA ARG A 285 -5.84 -16.01 -5.07
C ARG A 285 -6.04 -14.59 -4.59
N ARG A 286 -7.21 -14.00 -4.85
CA ARG A 286 -7.55 -12.67 -4.34
C ARG A 286 -7.53 -12.63 -2.82
N TYR A 287 -8.00 -13.67 -2.14
CA TYR A 287 -7.89 -13.74 -0.68
C TYR A 287 -6.45 -13.86 -0.18
N VAL A 288 -5.59 -14.63 -0.86
CA VAL A 288 -4.15 -14.66 -0.57
C VAL A 288 -3.55 -13.25 -0.72
N TYR A 289 -3.83 -12.58 -1.83
CA TYR A 289 -3.38 -11.21 -2.07
C TYR A 289 -3.90 -10.23 -1.01
N ASP A 290 -5.16 -10.35 -0.61
CA ASP A 290 -5.79 -9.54 0.43
C ASP A 290 -5.13 -9.77 1.81
N ILE A 291 -4.65 -10.99 2.09
CA ILE A 291 -3.88 -11.32 3.31
C ILE A 291 -2.46 -10.75 3.21
N GLU A 292 -1.77 -10.95 2.09
CA GLU A 292 -0.41 -10.43 1.89
C GLU A 292 -0.38 -8.92 1.99
N THR A 293 -1.31 -8.24 1.32
CA THR A 293 -1.50 -6.79 1.39
C THR A 293 -1.73 -6.35 2.84
N ALA A 294 -2.52 -7.11 3.61
CA ALA A 294 -2.73 -6.82 5.02
C ALA A 294 -1.45 -7.00 5.86
N ILE A 295 -0.62 -8.00 5.57
CA ILE A 295 0.69 -8.23 6.20
C ILE A 295 1.66 -7.09 5.90
N CYS A 296 1.72 -6.65 4.63
CA CYS A 296 2.73 -5.70 4.16
C CYS A 296 2.34 -4.22 4.37
N GLU A 297 1.07 -3.86 4.27
CA GLU A 297 0.66 -2.45 4.13
C GLU A 297 -0.03 -1.85 5.37
N ARG A 298 -0.60 -2.66 6.26
CA ARG A 298 -1.38 -2.16 7.42
C ARG A 298 -0.52 -1.61 8.56
N GLY A 299 0.80 -1.79 8.49
CA GLY A 299 1.75 -1.42 9.54
C GLY A 299 2.25 -2.64 10.32
N PRO A 300 3.05 -2.45 11.38
CA PRO A 300 3.59 -3.56 12.15
C PRO A 300 2.45 -4.33 12.83
N LEU A 301 2.26 -5.57 12.40
CA LEU A 301 1.29 -6.49 13.01
C LEU A 301 1.83 -7.10 14.29
N SER A 302 0.97 -7.28 15.30
CA SER A 302 1.32 -8.12 16.45
C SER A 302 1.60 -9.56 16.01
N TYR A 303 2.36 -10.28 16.84
CA TYR A 303 2.62 -11.69 16.61
C TYR A 303 1.32 -12.52 16.52
N ASP A 304 0.29 -12.21 17.32
CA ASP A 304 -1.03 -12.88 17.23
C ASP A 304 -1.66 -12.70 15.84
N ASN A 305 -1.65 -11.48 15.30
CA ASN A 305 -2.19 -11.23 13.97
C ASN A 305 -1.36 -11.86 12.85
N LYS A 306 -0.04 -11.99 13.00
CA LYS A 306 0.79 -12.76 12.07
C LYS A 306 0.43 -14.25 12.13
N CYS A 307 0.28 -14.83 13.32
CA CYS A 307 -0.18 -16.21 13.48
C CYS A 307 -1.55 -16.45 12.85
N ARG A 308 -2.51 -15.52 13.02
CA ARG A 308 -3.83 -15.59 12.36
C ARG A 308 -3.72 -15.55 10.84
N ALA A 309 -2.90 -14.65 10.30
CA ALA A 309 -2.68 -14.57 8.86
C ALA A 309 -2.10 -15.88 8.32
N PHE A 310 -1.08 -16.43 9.00
CA PHE A 310 -0.47 -17.71 8.67
C PHE A 310 -1.50 -18.85 8.71
N GLU A 311 -2.33 -18.90 9.76
CA GLU A 311 -3.38 -19.91 9.90
C GLU A 311 -4.41 -19.86 8.77
N LEU A 312 -4.81 -18.67 8.32
CA LEU A 312 -5.73 -18.51 7.17
C LEU A 312 -5.11 -19.00 5.87
N LEU A 313 -3.85 -18.63 5.61
CA LEU A 313 -3.10 -19.10 4.46
C LEU A 313 -2.97 -20.63 4.48
N LEU A 314 -2.69 -21.20 5.66
CA LEU A 314 -2.53 -22.64 5.83
C LEU A 314 -3.85 -23.37 5.65
N LYS A 315 -4.93 -22.86 6.23
CA LYS A 315 -6.27 -23.40 6.03
C LYS A 315 -6.65 -23.46 4.55
N MET A 316 -6.37 -22.39 3.79
CA MET A 316 -6.61 -22.39 2.35
C MET A 316 -5.76 -23.42 1.62
N LEU A 317 -4.47 -23.52 1.95
CA LEU A 317 -3.55 -24.52 1.40
C LEU A 317 -4.05 -25.95 1.65
N GLU A 318 -4.32 -26.29 2.92
CA GLU A 318 -4.81 -27.62 3.33
C GLU A 318 -6.13 -27.94 2.63
N THR A 319 -7.09 -27.02 2.61
CA THR A 319 -8.39 -27.25 1.96
C THR A 319 -8.22 -27.49 0.45
N VAL A 320 -7.33 -26.76 -0.22
CA VAL A 320 -7.06 -26.97 -1.66
C VAL A 320 -6.39 -28.33 -1.91
N ILE A 321 -5.51 -28.78 -1.01
CA ILE A 321 -4.89 -30.12 -1.08
C ILE A 321 -5.95 -31.20 -0.91
N ASP A 322 -6.83 -31.07 0.09
CA ASP A 322 -7.90 -32.04 0.37
C ASP A 322 -8.92 -32.12 -0.78
N MET A 323 -9.02 -31.08 -1.60
CA MET A 323 -9.89 -31.01 -2.78
C MET A 323 -9.22 -31.52 -4.06
N ASP A 324 -8.05 -32.16 -4.00
CA ASP A 324 -7.46 -32.80 -5.18
C ASP A 324 -8.38 -33.94 -5.66
N LEU A 325 -9.04 -33.71 -6.80
CA LEU A 325 -9.96 -34.66 -7.43
C LEU A 325 -9.29 -35.94 -7.95
N ASN A 326 -7.95 -35.98 -7.99
CA ASN A 326 -7.20 -37.20 -8.31
C ASN A 326 -7.05 -38.12 -7.10
N THR A 327 -7.37 -37.64 -5.90
CA THR A 327 -7.49 -38.48 -4.71
C THR A 327 -8.69 -39.41 -4.86
N HIS A 328 -8.60 -40.64 -4.38
CA HIS A 328 -9.68 -41.65 -4.48
C HIS A 328 -10.96 -41.29 -3.69
N ASP A 329 -11.04 -40.09 -3.11
CA ASP A 329 -12.17 -39.68 -2.29
C ASP A 329 -13.31 -39.08 -3.14
N SER A 330 -14.34 -39.89 -3.32
CA SER A 330 -15.51 -39.62 -4.15
C SER A 330 -16.36 -38.42 -3.73
N GLN A 331 -16.13 -37.86 -2.54
CA GLN A 331 -17.03 -36.88 -1.91
C GLN A 331 -17.04 -35.48 -2.54
N TYR A 332 -16.08 -35.17 -3.42
CA TYR A 332 -15.95 -33.88 -4.10
C TYR A 332 -16.17 -33.95 -5.63
N ARG A 333 -16.54 -35.13 -6.15
CA ARG A 333 -16.81 -35.31 -7.59
C ARG A 333 -18.26 -34.92 -7.91
N PRO A 334 -18.49 -34.04 -8.89
CA PRO A 334 -19.83 -33.79 -9.44
C PRO A 334 -20.52 -35.09 -9.82
N HIS A 335 -21.65 -35.40 -9.18
CA HIS A 335 -22.53 -36.45 -9.65
C HIS A 335 -23.12 -35.99 -11.00
N ASN A 336 -22.88 -36.78 -12.05
CA ASN A 336 -23.53 -36.67 -13.37
C ASN A 336 -23.12 -35.50 -14.29
N VAL A 337 -21.85 -35.07 -14.31
CA VAL A 337 -21.36 -34.18 -15.38
C VAL A 337 -20.49 -34.99 -16.35
N GLU A 338 -21.02 -35.29 -17.54
CA GLU A 338 -20.20 -35.73 -18.67
C GLU A 338 -19.35 -34.56 -19.14
N VAL A 339 -18.09 -34.52 -18.71
CA VAL A 339 -17.18 -33.44 -19.07
C VAL A 339 -16.44 -33.78 -20.37
N PHE A 340 -16.99 -33.34 -21.50
CA PHE A 340 -16.30 -33.37 -22.79
C PHE A 340 -15.43 -32.12 -22.97
N GLY A 341 -14.12 -32.30 -23.14
CA GLY A 341 -13.21 -31.26 -23.64
C GLY A 341 -12.51 -30.37 -22.61
N GLU A 342 -12.84 -30.41 -21.32
CA GLU A 342 -12.11 -29.64 -20.30
C GLU A 342 -10.75 -30.25 -19.96
N THR A 343 -9.74 -29.43 -19.71
CA THR A 343 -8.43 -29.84 -19.20
C THR A 343 -8.51 -30.26 -17.72
N GLU A 344 -7.47 -30.93 -17.21
CA GLU A 344 -7.37 -31.28 -15.79
C GLU A 344 -7.38 -30.01 -14.89
N ARG A 345 -6.82 -28.90 -15.39
CA ARG A 345 -6.81 -27.59 -14.73
C ARG A 345 -8.17 -26.91 -14.65
N GLU A 346 -9.06 -27.22 -15.57
CA GLU A 346 -10.42 -26.65 -15.62
C GLU A 346 -11.38 -27.42 -14.72
N ARG A 347 -11.00 -28.63 -14.32
CA ARG A 347 -11.79 -29.52 -13.47
C ARG A 347 -11.30 -29.59 -12.03
N ASN A 348 -9.99 -29.43 -11.80
CA ASN A 348 -9.37 -29.66 -10.50
C ASN A 348 -8.73 -28.38 -9.93
N ILE A 349 -9.30 -27.85 -8.85
CA ILE A 349 -8.80 -26.68 -8.12
C ILE A 349 -7.36 -26.88 -7.64
N TYR A 350 -7.02 -28.08 -7.14
CA TYR A 350 -5.67 -28.41 -6.73
C TYR A 350 -4.70 -28.26 -7.89
N LYS A 351 -5.03 -28.84 -9.05
CA LYS A 351 -4.16 -28.75 -10.24
C LYS A 351 -3.97 -27.32 -10.69
N ARG A 352 -5.01 -26.48 -10.64
CA ARG A 352 -4.94 -25.08 -11.05
C ARG A 352 -4.12 -24.19 -10.11
N LEU A 353 -4.15 -24.46 -8.80
CA LEU A 353 -3.49 -23.62 -7.79
C LEU A 353 -2.10 -24.13 -7.36
N ILE A 354 -1.89 -25.44 -7.36
CA ILE A 354 -0.69 -26.10 -6.80
C ILE A 354 -0.05 -27.04 -7.82
N GLY A 355 -0.87 -27.89 -8.46
CA GLY A 355 -0.38 -29.02 -9.23
C GLY A 355 0.27 -28.69 -10.57
N THR A 356 0.22 -27.43 -11.04
CA THR A 356 0.72 -27.05 -12.36
C THR A 356 1.21 -25.60 -12.41
N TYR A 357 2.34 -25.37 -13.09
CA TYR A 357 2.94 -24.04 -13.26
C TYR A 357 2.13 -23.12 -14.18
N SER A 358 1.80 -21.92 -13.72
CA SER A 358 1.19 -20.90 -14.56
C SER A 358 2.03 -19.64 -14.51
N GLU A 359 2.60 -19.26 -15.65
CA GLU A 359 3.42 -18.05 -15.78
C GLU A 359 2.60 -16.81 -15.37
N GLY A 360 3.16 -16.00 -14.46
CA GLY A 360 2.49 -14.82 -13.92
C GLY A 360 1.61 -15.04 -12.68
N TYR A 361 1.59 -16.25 -12.11
CA TYR A 361 0.91 -16.53 -10.85
C TYR A 361 1.91 -16.84 -9.74
N ASP A 362 1.76 -16.16 -8.59
CA ASP A 362 2.53 -16.47 -7.38
C ASP A 362 2.16 -17.88 -6.87
N ASN A 363 3.07 -18.52 -6.13
CA ASN A 363 2.96 -19.88 -5.57
C ASN A 363 1.87 -20.01 -4.48
N PHE A 364 0.63 -19.66 -4.85
CA PHE A 364 -0.56 -19.59 -4.03
C PHE A 364 -0.24 -19.03 -2.63
N ALA A 365 -0.57 -19.76 -1.56
CA ALA A 365 -0.42 -19.31 -0.19
C ALA A 365 1.05 -19.27 0.29
N ILE A 366 1.96 -20.02 -0.35
CA ILE A 366 3.36 -20.15 0.11
C ILE A 366 4.06 -18.79 0.09
N TYR A 367 3.89 -18.04 -1.00
CA TYR A 367 4.55 -16.74 -1.15
C TYR A 367 4.17 -15.77 -0.01
N ALA A 368 2.89 -15.71 0.34
CA ALA A 368 2.41 -14.88 1.44
C ALA A 368 2.88 -15.39 2.82
N MET A 369 2.96 -16.71 3.03
CA MET A 369 3.48 -17.29 4.29
C MET A 369 4.95 -16.95 4.52
N ARG A 370 5.77 -16.94 3.46
CA ARG A 370 7.19 -16.57 3.52
C ARG A 370 7.44 -15.11 3.91
N ARG A 371 6.40 -14.27 3.94
CA ARG A 371 6.50 -12.89 4.48
C ARG A 371 6.50 -12.85 6.02
N ILE A 372 6.03 -13.92 6.66
CA ILE A 372 5.87 -14.03 8.12
C ILE A 372 6.34 -15.42 8.64
N PRO A 373 7.56 -15.87 8.29
CA PRO A 373 8.05 -17.20 8.66
C PRO A 373 8.11 -17.40 10.18
N GLU A 374 8.33 -16.34 10.95
CA GLU A 374 8.37 -16.38 12.41
C GLU A 374 7.05 -16.86 13.03
N ALA A 375 5.92 -16.61 12.37
CA ALA A 375 4.60 -17.05 12.81
C ALA A 375 4.33 -18.52 12.47
N GLY A 376 5.10 -19.10 11.55
CA GLY A 376 4.93 -20.47 11.05
C GLY A 376 5.37 -21.57 12.02
N LYS A 377 6.16 -21.25 13.05
CA LYS A 377 6.76 -22.25 13.96
C LYS A 377 5.74 -23.20 14.58
N ALA A 378 4.60 -22.68 15.04
CA ALA A 378 3.54 -23.48 15.64
C ALA A 378 2.81 -24.37 14.62
N PHE A 379 2.95 -24.09 13.32
CA PHE A 379 2.25 -24.75 12.23
C PHE A 379 3.13 -25.68 11.41
N LEU A 380 4.44 -25.71 11.67
CA LEU A 380 5.41 -26.56 10.95
C LEU A 380 5.02 -28.05 10.93
N PRO A 381 4.53 -28.66 12.04
CA PRO A 381 4.05 -30.04 12.00
C PRO A 381 2.89 -30.25 11.02
N ARG A 382 2.02 -29.25 10.83
CA ARG A 382 0.91 -29.32 9.89
C ARG A 382 1.40 -29.27 8.45
N LEU A 383 2.35 -28.38 8.15
CA LEU A 383 3.00 -28.30 6.83
C LEU A 383 3.65 -29.65 6.47
N TYR A 384 4.41 -30.26 7.40
CA TYR A 384 5.07 -31.53 7.13
C TYR A 384 4.13 -32.69 6.80
N ARG A 385 2.88 -32.69 7.31
CA ARG A 385 1.88 -33.70 6.91
C ARG A 385 1.56 -33.67 5.41
N HIS A 386 1.75 -32.53 4.75
CA HIS A 386 1.47 -32.36 3.32
C HIS A 386 2.71 -32.46 2.44
N GLN A 387 3.92 -32.53 3.01
CA GLN A 387 5.17 -32.51 2.25
C GLN A 387 5.26 -33.66 1.24
N GLU A 388 5.02 -34.89 1.70
CA GLU A 388 5.12 -36.08 0.85
C GLU A 388 4.06 -36.08 -0.28
N TRP A 389 2.90 -35.47 -0.03
CA TRP A 389 1.88 -35.29 -1.07
C TRP A 389 2.33 -34.26 -2.09
N ILE A 390 2.71 -33.06 -1.64
CA ILE A 390 3.19 -31.96 -2.50
C ILE A 390 4.38 -32.41 -3.36
N HIS A 391 5.36 -33.11 -2.78
CA HIS A 391 6.52 -33.65 -3.50
C HIS A 391 6.13 -34.62 -4.63
N ARG A 392 5.02 -35.36 -4.46
CA ARG A 392 4.55 -36.34 -5.44
C ARG A 392 3.65 -35.74 -6.51
N THR A 393 2.85 -34.73 -6.18
CA THR A 393 1.72 -34.31 -7.03
C THR A 393 1.78 -32.85 -7.50
N ALA A 394 2.64 -32.01 -6.90
CA ALA A 394 2.83 -30.61 -7.25
C ALA A 394 3.89 -30.41 -8.33
N TYR A 395 3.92 -29.20 -8.90
CA TYR A 395 4.95 -28.80 -9.86
C TYR A 395 6.30 -28.53 -9.15
N GLY A 396 7.42 -28.79 -9.83
CA GLY A 396 8.77 -28.73 -9.24
C GLY A 396 9.12 -27.39 -8.58
N GLU A 397 8.75 -26.25 -9.18
CA GLU A 397 8.97 -24.93 -8.56
C GLU A 397 8.13 -24.74 -7.29
N TYR A 398 6.90 -25.26 -7.26
CA TYR A 398 6.06 -25.19 -6.07
C TYR A 398 6.65 -26.02 -4.92
N VAL A 399 7.21 -27.19 -5.24
CA VAL A 399 7.93 -28.03 -4.28
C VAL A 399 9.14 -27.29 -3.69
N ALA A 400 9.96 -26.67 -4.54
CA ALA A 400 11.12 -25.89 -4.10
C ALA A 400 10.72 -24.74 -3.16
N GLU A 401 9.66 -24.02 -3.51
CA GLU A 401 9.15 -22.90 -2.72
C GLU A 401 8.52 -23.34 -1.39
N PHE A 402 7.90 -24.52 -1.37
CA PHE A 402 7.40 -25.14 -0.15
C PHE A 402 8.53 -25.54 0.80
N ASP A 403 9.59 -26.16 0.26
CA ASP A 403 10.76 -26.54 1.07
C ASP A 403 11.49 -25.30 1.60
N LEU A 404 11.61 -24.24 0.78
CA LEU A 404 12.15 -22.95 1.22
C LEU A 404 11.32 -22.33 2.34
N LEU A 405 9.98 -22.37 2.26
CA LEU A 405 9.12 -21.92 3.36
C LEU A 405 9.40 -22.68 4.66
N CYS A 406 9.50 -24.01 4.62
CA CYS A 406 9.81 -24.81 5.81
C CYS A 406 11.17 -24.43 6.40
N GLN A 407 12.20 -24.27 5.56
CA GLN A 407 13.54 -23.82 5.99
C GLN A 407 13.50 -22.41 6.59
N ASP A 408 12.78 -21.47 5.96
CA ASP A 408 12.62 -20.10 6.45
C ASP A 408 11.99 -20.10 7.86
N ILE A 409 11.02 -20.96 8.13
CA ILE A 409 10.37 -21.11 9.44
C ILE A 409 11.33 -21.72 10.49
N GLU A 410 12.09 -22.74 10.11
CA GLU A 410 13.06 -23.40 11.01
C GLU A 410 14.22 -22.50 11.42
N ASN A 411 14.62 -21.58 10.54
CA ASN A 411 15.72 -20.64 10.77
C ASN A 411 15.32 -19.38 11.54
N CYS A 412 14.02 -19.12 11.72
CA CYS A 412 13.51 -18.08 12.60
C CYS A 412 13.62 -18.50 14.07
#